data_AF-U9SVJ5-F1
#
_entry.id   AF-U9SVJ5-F1
#
_cell.length_a   1.000
_cell.length_b   1.000
_cell.length_c   1.000
_cell.angle_alpha   90.00
_cell.angle_beta   90.00
_cell.angle_gamma   90.00
#
_symmetry.space_group_name_H-M   'P 1'
#
loop_
_entity.id
_entity.type
_entity.pdbx_description
1 polymer ?
#
loop_
_entity_poly.entity_id
_entity_poly.type
_entity_poly.pdbx_seq_one_letter_code
_entity_poly.pdbx_strand_id
1 'polypeptide(L)'
;MYEVISGLPPYNDISHDINLSIRICNGHRPRFNMKVPQLIVHLIKRCLDANPLNRPTANEIYKVLRKWHDERDDKNTELQRQVEEADEINKNLSVSIVPSTSLRLSYNTHSEAVYSSRLLSYNNLPEPKNSDDYYKQNDNIISTEFSDSLQIDISRLKINDNTINVENPEHTEYTGID
;
A
#
# COMPACT_ATOMS: atom_id res chain seq x y z
N MET A 1 -3.41 0.11 7.47
CA MET A 1 -2.37 1.03 8.00
C MET A 1 -2.07 2.16 7.04
N TYR A 2 -1.62 1.89 5.80
CA TYR A 2 -1.35 2.93 4.80
C TYR A 2 -2.52 3.91 4.63
N GLU A 3 -3.69 3.42 4.23
CA GLU A 3 -4.88 4.24 3.98
C GLU A 3 -5.35 5.04 5.20
N VAL A 4 -5.23 4.48 6.41
CA VAL A 4 -5.57 5.19 7.66
C VAL A 4 -4.66 6.39 7.89
N ILE A 5 -3.38 6.28 7.50
CA ILE A 5 -2.37 7.33 7.70
C ILE A 5 -2.40 8.34 6.55
N SER A 6 -2.45 7.87 5.30
CA SER A 6 -2.44 8.72 4.11
C SER A 6 -3.79 9.35 3.78
N GLY A 7 -4.88 8.75 4.27
CA GLY A 7 -6.24 9.05 3.83
C GLY A 7 -6.57 8.57 2.40
N LEU A 8 -5.64 7.86 1.76
CA LEU A 8 -5.76 7.43 0.36
C LEU A 8 -5.60 5.92 0.25
N PRO A 9 -6.46 5.23 -0.52
CA PRO A 9 -6.22 3.85 -0.88
C PRO A 9 -4.87 3.72 -1.59
N PRO A 10 -4.14 2.62 -1.36
CA PRO A 10 -2.90 2.38 -2.09
C PRO A 10 -3.18 2.33 -3.60
N TYR A 11 -2.31 2.98 -4.39
CA TYR A 11 -2.33 2.96 -5.85
C TYR A 11 -3.61 3.53 -6.49
N ASN A 12 -4.26 4.50 -5.84
CA ASN A 12 -5.53 5.09 -6.31
C ASN A 12 -5.47 5.82 -7.64
N ASP A 13 -4.28 6.25 -8.05
CA ASP A 13 -4.04 7.05 -9.24
C ASP A 13 -3.65 6.23 -10.48
N ILE A 14 -3.56 4.89 -10.37
CA ILE A 14 -3.13 4.01 -11.45
C ILE A 14 -4.07 2.82 -11.68
N SER A 15 -4.00 2.23 -12.88
CA SER A 15 -4.75 1.01 -13.21
C SER A 15 -4.32 -0.16 -12.33
N HIS A 16 -5.28 -0.98 -11.89
CA HIS A 16 -5.01 -2.22 -11.19
C HIS A 16 -4.85 -3.36 -12.21
N ASP A 17 -3.82 -3.32 -13.02
CA ASP A 17 -3.57 -4.28 -14.08
C ASP A 17 -2.40 -5.24 -13.75
N ILE A 18 -2.00 -6.02 -14.76
CA ILE A 18 -0.84 -6.91 -14.65
C ILE A 18 0.46 -6.14 -14.40
N ASN A 19 0.59 -4.93 -14.97
CA ASN A 19 1.79 -4.10 -14.81
C ASN A 19 1.96 -3.67 -13.35
N LEU A 20 0.89 -3.26 -12.68
CA LEU A 20 0.94 -2.97 -11.24
C LEU A 20 1.33 -4.22 -10.44
N SER A 21 0.74 -5.37 -10.77
CA SER A 21 1.05 -6.64 -10.08
C SER A 21 2.53 -7.01 -10.18
N ILE A 22 3.13 -6.84 -11.36
CA ILE A 22 4.56 -7.02 -11.61
C ILE A 22 5.41 -6.06 -10.82
N ARG A 23 5.06 -4.77 -10.82
CA ARG A 23 5.78 -3.76 -10.04
C ARG A 23 5.80 -4.15 -8.57
N ILE A 24 4.67 -4.59 -8.03
CA ILE A 24 4.55 -5.04 -6.63
C ILE A 24 5.45 -6.26 -6.37
N CYS A 25 5.42 -7.27 -7.24
CA CYS A 25 6.33 -8.42 -7.14
C CYS A 25 7.80 -7.97 -7.17
N ASN A 26 8.15 -7.00 -8.01
CA ASN A 26 9.50 -6.46 -8.08
C ASN A 26 9.88 -5.53 -6.93
N GLY A 27 9.03 -5.38 -5.91
CA GLY A 27 9.34 -4.62 -4.70
C GLY A 27 8.69 -3.26 -4.61
N HIS A 28 7.85 -2.87 -5.58
CA HIS A 28 7.07 -1.64 -5.47
C HIS A 28 6.15 -1.70 -4.25
N ARG A 29 6.12 -0.62 -3.46
CA ARG A 29 5.27 -0.48 -2.27
C ARG A 29 4.66 0.93 -2.25
N PRO A 30 3.53 1.14 -1.56
CA PRO A 30 2.96 2.48 -1.40
C PRO A 30 3.95 3.43 -0.74
N ARG A 31 3.80 4.74 -0.98
CA ARG A 31 4.67 5.77 -0.41
C ARG A 31 3.84 6.83 0.31
N PHE A 32 4.36 7.33 1.42
CA PHE A 32 3.77 8.47 2.12
C PHE A 32 4.28 9.78 1.54
N ASN A 33 3.39 10.76 1.40
CA ASN A 33 3.67 12.15 1.05
C ASN A 33 3.84 13.05 2.29
N MET A 34 3.90 12.44 3.47
CA MET A 34 4.07 13.06 4.78
C MET A 34 5.09 12.27 5.58
N LYS A 35 5.67 12.89 6.60
CA LYS A 35 6.49 12.18 7.58
C LYS A 35 5.60 11.26 8.42
N VAL A 36 6.00 10.01 8.55
CA VAL A 36 5.35 9.00 9.39
C VAL A 36 6.35 8.56 10.45
N PRO A 37 5.94 8.35 11.71
CA PRO A 37 6.80 7.80 12.76
C PRO A 37 7.52 6.53 12.28
N GLN A 38 8.84 6.46 12.49
CA GLN A 38 9.69 5.37 12.03
C GLN A 38 9.23 4.01 12.57
N LEU A 39 8.74 3.94 13.82
CA LEU A 39 8.17 2.73 14.40
C LEU A 39 6.95 2.22 13.63
N ILE A 40 6.10 3.12 13.14
CA ILE A 40 4.95 2.78 12.31
C ILE A 40 5.40 2.33 10.93
N VAL A 41 6.34 3.05 10.30
CA VAL A 41 6.93 2.66 9.01
C VAL A 41 7.55 1.26 9.09
N HIS A 42 8.30 0.97 10.15
CA HIS A 42 8.91 -0.33 10.37
C HIS A 42 7.86 -1.45 10.49
N LEU A 43 6.78 -1.24 11.25
CA LEU A 43 5.67 -2.20 11.33
C LEU A 43 5.04 -2.46 9.97
N ILE A 44 4.77 -1.40 9.19
CA ILE A 44 4.22 -1.53 7.83
C ILE A 44 5.15 -2.33 6.92
N LYS A 45 6.46 -2.08 7.00
CA LYS A 45 7.46 -2.81 6.20
C LYS A 45 7.49 -4.29 6.52
N ARG A 46 7.43 -4.65 7.81
CA ARG A 46 7.30 -6.06 8.20
C ARG A 46 6.01 -6.69 7.66
N CYS A 47 4.88 -5.98 7.70
CA CYS A 47 3.62 -6.46 7.14
C CYS A 47 3.66 -6.65 5.61
N LEU A 48 4.44 -5.83 4.89
CA LEU A 48 4.56 -5.83 3.44
C LEU A 48 5.81 -6.55 2.92
N ASP A 49 6.52 -7.30 3.78
CA ASP A 49 7.72 -8.01 3.40
C ASP A 49 7.39 -9.09 2.34
N ALA A 50 8.20 -9.13 1.28
CA ALA A 50 8.10 -10.15 0.25
C ALA A 50 8.23 -11.57 0.81
N ASN A 51 9.11 -11.80 1.79
CA ASN A 51 9.23 -13.07 2.48
C ASN A 51 8.11 -13.22 3.54
N PRO A 52 7.19 -14.19 3.39
CA PRO A 52 6.11 -14.38 4.36
C PRO A 52 6.58 -14.69 5.77
N LEU A 53 7.76 -15.28 5.95
CA LEU A 53 8.32 -15.60 7.26
C LEU A 53 8.72 -14.36 8.07
N ASN A 54 8.96 -13.23 7.41
CA ASN A 54 9.27 -11.96 8.08
C ASN A 54 8.02 -11.20 8.52
N ARG A 55 6.83 -11.61 8.04
CA ARG A 55 5.57 -10.93 8.36
C ARG A 55 5.15 -11.23 9.78
N PRO A 56 4.71 -10.21 10.55
CA PRO A 56 4.20 -10.44 11.89
C PRO A 56 2.84 -11.14 11.80
N THR A 57 2.59 -12.01 12.76
CA THR A 57 1.27 -12.58 13.00
C THR A 57 0.28 -11.50 13.43
N ALA A 58 -1.01 -11.75 13.24
CA ALA A 58 -2.06 -10.84 13.71
C ALA A 58 -1.96 -10.56 15.22
N ASN A 59 -1.56 -11.55 16.02
CA ASN A 59 -1.37 -11.39 17.47
C ASN A 59 -0.18 -10.48 17.82
N GLU A 60 0.93 -10.56 17.06
CA GLU A 60 2.06 -9.64 17.24
C GLU A 60 1.67 -8.20 16.89
N ILE A 61 0.95 -8.01 15.77
CA ILE A 61 0.42 -6.69 15.38
C ILE A 61 -0.49 -6.15 16.49
N TYR A 62 -1.43 -6.95 16.99
CA TYR A 62 -2.32 -6.57 18.08
C TYR A 62 -1.55 -6.12 19.33
N LYS A 63 -0.52 -6.86 19.75
CA LYS A 63 0.30 -6.50 20.92
C LYS A 63 1.02 -5.16 20.72
N VAL A 64 1.59 -4.93 19.54
CA VAL A 64 2.25 -3.66 19.21
C VAL A 64 1.25 -2.50 19.25
N LEU A 65 0.10 -2.64 18.58
CA LEU A 65 -0.91 -1.58 18.54
C LEU A 65 -1.53 -1.32 19.92
N ARG A 66 -1.76 -2.37 20.73
CA ARG A 66 -2.25 -2.23 22.11
C ARG A 66 -1.26 -1.48 22.98
N LYS A 67 0.03 -1.83 22.90
CA LYS A 67 1.09 -1.11 23.63
C LYS A 67 1.06 0.38 23.29
N TRP A 68 1.03 0.72 22.01
CA TRP A 68 0.96 2.12 21.56
C TRP A 68 -0.31 2.84 22.02
N HIS A 69 -1.44 2.15 22.04
CA HIS A 69 -2.69 2.70 22.57
C HIS A 69 -2.60 3.01 24.07
N ASP A 70 -1.98 2.11 24.83
CA ASP A 70 -1.83 2.25 26.29
C ASP A 70 -0.80 3.35 26.64
N GLU A 71 0.20 3.55 25.77
CA GLU A 71 1.26 4.57 25.90
C GLU A 71 0.93 5.93 25.27
N ARG A 72 -0.26 6.09 24.66
CA ARG A 72 -0.59 7.27 23.83
C ARG A 72 -0.48 8.62 24.57
N ASP A 73 -0.67 8.63 25.88
CA ASP A 73 -0.66 9.84 26.71
C ASP A 73 0.73 10.05 27.38
N ASP A 74 1.67 9.11 27.23
CA ASP A 74 3.03 9.19 27.77
C ASP A 74 4.02 9.75 26.73
N LYS A 75 4.35 11.02 26.92
CA LYS A 75 5.29 11.78 26.08
C LYS A 75 6.72 11.27 26.11
N ASN A 76 7.08 10.46 27.10
CA ASN A 76 8.44 9.91 27.20
C ASN A 76 8.63 8.66 26.33
N THR A 77 7.56 8.14 25.72
CA THR A 77 7.67 6.98 24.84
C THR A 77 8.29 7.35 23.51
N GLU A 78 9.08 6.42 22.95
CA GLU A 78 9.74 6.65 21.65
C GLU A 78 8.73 6.87 20.53
N LEU A 79 7.55 6.24 20.59
CA LEU A 79 6.50 6.50 19.61
C LEU A 79 6.00 7.94 19.71
N GLN A 80 5.68 8.44 20.91
CA GLN A 80 5.18 9.81 21.05
C GLN A 80 6.22 10.83 20.59
N ARG A 81 7.49 10.65 20.95
CA ARG A 81 8.57 11.51 20.48
C ARG A 81 8.63 11.57 18.95
N GLN A 82 8.48 10.43 18.27
CA GLN A 82 8.45 10.38 16.80
C GLN A 82 7.16 10.96 16.19
N VAL A 83 6.03 10.87 16.88
CA VAL A 83 4.76 11.51 16.47
C VAL A 83 4.89 13.02 16.55
N GLU A 84 5.39 13.56 17.66
CA GLU A 84 5.63 15.01 17.82
C GLU A 84 6.59 15.53 16.74
N GLU A 85 7.70 14.84 16.50
CA GLU A 85 8.67 15.18 15.43
C GLU A 85 8.02 15.16 14.03
N ALA A 86 7.23 14.12 13.72
CA ALA A 86 6.55 14.01 12.44
C ALA A 86 5.50 15.11 12.26
N ASP A 87 4.75 15.43 13.31
CA ASP A 87 3.74 16.50 13.30
C ASP A 87 4.36 17.87 13.08
N GLU A 88 5.51 18.16 13.71
CA GLU A 88 6.25 19.42 13.48
C GLU A 88 6.73 19.55 12.03
N ILE A 89 7.31 18.49 11.47
CA ILE A 89 7.74 18.47 10.06
C ILE A 89 6.53 18.63 9.13
N ASN A 90 5.45 17.90 9.39
CA ASN A 90 4.25 17.92 8.56
C ASN A 90 3.51 19.26 8.63
N LYS A 91 3.52 19.96 9.78
CA LYS A 91 3.03 21.35 9.89
C LYS A 91 3.79 22.30 8.96
N ASN A 92 5.11 22.15 8.87
CA ASN A 92 5.94 22.96 7.99
C ASN A 92 5.75 22.62 6.50
N LEU A 93 5.40 21.37 6.18
CA LEU A 93 5.00 20.95 4.82
C LEU A 93 3.61 21.49 4.43
N SER A 94 2.73 21.76 5.40
CA SER A 94 1.30 22.04 5.19
C SER A 94 0.92 23.52 5.08
N VAL A 95 1.77 24.36 4.46
CA VAL A 95 1.26 25.58 3.78
C VAL A 95 0.38 25.21 2.56
N SER A 96 0.34 23.93 2.14
CA SER A 96 -0.40 23.47 0.94
C SER A 96 -1.40 22.33 1.14
N ILE A 97 -1.61 21.77 2.34
CA ILE A 97 -2.58 20.67 2.52
C ILE A 97 -3.56 21.03 3.64
N VAL A 98 -4.80 21.22 3.22
CA VAL A 98 -5.98 21.69 3.97
C VAL A 98 -6.18 20.86 5.27
N PRO A 99 -6.61 21.47 6.39
CA PRO A 99 -6.72 20.76 7.67
C PRO A 99 -7.78 19.66 7.64
N SER A 100 -7.44 18.53 8.24
CA SER A 100 -8.31 17.38 8.50
C SER A 100 -9.53 17.73 9.36
N THR A 101 -10.64 18.16 8.76
CA THR A 101 -11.97 18.14 9.41
C THR A 101 -13.14 17.79 8.50
N SER A 102 -12.90 17.30 7.28
CA SER A 102 -13.97 16.74 6.42
C SER A 102 -13.63 15.31 6.02
N LEU A 103 -14.37 14.35 6.59
CA LEU A 103 -14.37 12.90 6.31
C LEU A 103 -14.88 12.55 4.90
N ARG A 104 -14.63 13.42 3.92
CA ARG A 104 -14.86 13.17 2.51
C ARG A 104 -13.62 13.63 1.75
N LEU A 105 -12.55 12.85 1.86
CA LEU A 105 -11.47 12.91 0.89
C LEU A 105 -12.09 12.50 -0.45
N SER A 106 -12.49 13.48 -1.27
CA SER A 106 -12.78 13.22 -2.67
C SER A 106 -11.44 13.03 -3.38
N TYR A 107 -10.85 11.85 -3.22
CA TYR A 107 -9.75 11.46 -4.08
C TYR A 107 -10.34 10.92 -5.37
N ASN A 108 -9.73 11.31 -6.48
CA ASN A 108 -10.04 10.70 -7.77
C ASN A 108 -9.39 9.33 -7.77
N THR A 109 -10.15 8.32 -8.18
CA THR A 109 -9.62 6.99 -8.46
C THR A 109 -9.44 6.85 -9.96
N HIS A 110 -8.36 6.17 -10.36
CA HIS A 110 -8.23 5.73 -11.74
C HIS A 110 -9.43 4.86 -12.10
N SER A 111 -10.00 5.03 -13.29
CA SER A 111 -11.22 4.31 -13.72
C SER A 111 -11.05 2.78 -13.74
N GLU A 112 -9.81 2.31 -13.83
CA GLU A 112 -9.43 0.90 -13.82
C GLU A 112 -8.85 0.43 -12.47
N ALA A 113 -8.87 1.28 -11.44
CA ALA A 113 -8.53 0.86 -10.08
C ALA A 113 -9.70 0.08 -9.47
N VAL A 114 -9.43 -1.15 -9.02
CA VAL A 114 -10.43 -2.06 -8.44
C VAL A 114 -10.08 -2.37 -6.99
N TYR A 115 -10.93 -1.93 -6.06
CA TYR A 115 -10.78 -2.15 -4.62
C TYR A 115 -11.68 -3.24 -4.04
N SER A 116 -12.59 -3.77 -4.86
CA SER A 116 -13.34 -4.98 -4.53
C SER A 116 -12.51 -6.23 -4.80
N SER A 117 -12.87 -7.33 -4.15
CA SER A 117 -12.25 -8.63 -4.39
C SER A 117 -12.49 -9.08 -5.83
N ARG A 118 -11.44 -9.60 -6.48
CA ARG A 118 -11.51 -10.25 -7.79
C ARG A 118 -10.38 -11.25 -7.95
N LEU A 119 -10.58 -12.24 -8.81
CA LEU A 119 -9.54 -13.18 -9.19
C LEU A 119 -8.50 -12.49 -10.08
N LEU A 120 -7.22 -12.65 -9.75
CA LEU A 120 -6.10 -12.20 -10.59
C LEU A 120 -5.53 -13.40 -11.35
N SER A 121 -5.92 -13.56 -12.61
CA SER A 121 -5.50 -14.68 -13.46
C SER A 121 -4.23 -14.35 -14.26
N TYR A 122 -3.20 -13.84 -13.58
CA TYR A 122 -1.92 -13.50 -14.22
C TYR A 122 -0.98 -14.70 -14.18
N ASN A 123 -0.74 -15.31 -15.34
CA ASN A 123 0.28 -16.35 -15.47
C ASN A 123 1.67 -15.69 -15.52
N ASN A 124 2.67 -16.29 -14.86
CA ASN A 124 4.09 -15.89 -14.92
C ASN A 124 4.46 -14.56 -14.22
N LEU A 125 3.85 -14.23 -13.08
CA LEU A 125 4.37 -13.14 -12.24
C LEU A 125 5.77 -13.48 -11.70
N PRO A 126 6.70 -12.50 -11.60
CA PRO A 126 8.00 -12.74 -11.01
C PRO A 126 7.87 -13.04 -9.52
N GLU A 127 8.87 -13.73 -8.96
CA GLU A 127 8.93 -13.98 -7.53
C GLU A 127 8.97 -12.65 -6.75
N PRO A 128 8.14 -12.48 -5.71
CA PRO A 128 8.15 -11.29 -4.89
C PRO A 128 9.51 -11.05 -4.23
N LYS A 129 10.02 -9.83 -4.34
CA LYS A 129 11.25 -9.38 -3.66
C LYS A 129 11.05 -8.02 -2.99
N ASN A 130 11.92 -7.71 -2.04
CA ASN A 130 12.09 -6.36 -1.52
C ASN A 130 13.23 -5.66 -2.28
N SER A 131 13.33 -4.34 -2.15
CA SER A 131 14.50 -3.60 -2.63
C SER A 131 15.75 -3.92 -1.79
N ASP A 132 16.94 -3.75 -2.35
CA ASP A 132 18.21 -4.03 -1.63
C ASP A 132 18.45 -3.09 -0.43
N ASP A 133 17.82 -1.92 -0.47
CA ASP A 133 17.83 -0.92 0.58
C ASP A 133 16.58 -0.96 1.47
N TYR A 134 15.74 -2.00 1.32
CA TYR A 134 14.42 -2.02 1.95
C TYR A 134 14.49 -1.79 3.44
N TYR A 135 15.43 -2.37 4.18
CA TYR A 135 15.60 -2.13 5.62
C TYR A 135 16.62 -1.05 5.99
N LYS A 136 17.24 -0.38 5.02
CA LYS A 136 18.27 0.64 5.25
C LYS A 136 17.68 2.03 5.49
N GLN A 137 16.56 2.35 4.82
CA GLN A 137 15.88 3.66 4.95
C GLN A 137 14.64 3.56 5.84
N ASN A 138 14.45 4.47 6.80
CA ASN A 138 13.27 4.47 7.69
C ASN A 138 12.30 5.63 7.45
N ASP A 139 12.58 6.51 6.49
CA ASP A 139 11.72 7.68 6.20
C ASP A 139 10.43 7.33 5.48
N ASN A 140 10.41 6.22 4.75
CA ASN A 140 9.25 5.75 4.00
C ASN A 140 9.29 4.21 3.89
N ILE A 141 8.27 3.62 3.25
CA ILE A 141 8.20 2.16 3.05
C ILE A 141 9.30 1.72 2.06
N ILE A 142 9.59 2.54 1.05
CA ILE A 142 10.57 2.30 0.00
C ILE A 142 11.34 3.58 -0.32
N SER A 143 12.58 3.47 -0.79
CA SER A 143 13.39 4.64 -1.16
C SER A 143 12.88 5.33 -2.42
N THR A 144 13.23 6.62 -2.54
CA THR A 144 13.02 7.42 -3.75
C THR A 144 13.69 6.78 -4.97
N GLU A 145 14.98 6.47 -4.83
CA GLU A 145 15.82 5.93 -5.92
C GLU A 145 15.27 4.62 -6.49
N PHE A 146 14.84 3.70 -5.62
CA PHE A 146 14.26 2.45 -6.08
C PHE A 146 12.87 2.62 -6.70
N SER A 147 12.07 3.54 -6.16
CA SER A 147 10.76 3.86 -6.74
C SER A 147 10.87 4.40 -8.17
N ASP A 148 11.91 5.17 -8.46
CA ASP A 148 12.12 5.78 -9.77
C ASP A 148 12.66 4.76 -10.79
N SER A 149 13.52 3.83 -10.36
CA SER A 149 14.02 2.75 -11.23
C SER A 149 12.92 1.82 -11.74
N LEU A 150 11.87 1.61 -10.94
CA LEU A 150 10.70 0.81 -11.33
C LEU A 150 9.83 1.43 -12.43
N GLN A 151 9.94 2.74 -12.67
CA GLN A 151 9.19 3.41 -13.73
C GLN A 151 9.78 3.16 -15.13
N ILE A 152 11.04 2.74 -15.20
CA ILE A 152 11.81 2.71 -16.45
C ILE A 152 11.78 1.34 -17.16
N ASP A 153 11.42 0.24 -16.48
CA ASP A 153 11.78 -1.12 -16.93
C ASP A 153 10.61 -2.13 -17.05
N ILE A 154 9.40 -1.69 -17.43
CA ILE A 154 8.26 -2.61 -17.66
C ILE A 154 8.29 -3.19 -19.09
N SER A 155 8.81 -2.44 -20.06
CA SER A 155 8.82 -2.79 -21.50
C SER A 155 9.67 -4.02 -21.85
N ARG A 156 10.48 -4.53 -20.90
CA ARG A 156 11.39 -5.66 -21.10
C ARG A 156 10.82 -7.00 -20.62
N LEU A 157 9.69 -6.98 -19.93
CA LEU A 157 9.04 -8.20 -19.46
C LEU A 157 8.20 -8.77 -20.61
N LYS A 158 8.67 -9.88 -21.19
CA LYS A 158 7.95 -10.62 -22.23
C LYS A 158 6.69 -11.23 -21.61
N ILE A 159 5.57 -10.56 -21.75
CA ILE A 159 4.28 -11.05 -21.27
C ILE A 159 3.41 -11.27 -22.51
N ASN A 160 3.01 -12.52 -22.69
CA ASN A 160 2.08 -12.87 -23.74
C ASN A 160 0.67 -12.57 -23.23
N ASP A 161 0.04 -11.50 -23.72
CA ASP A 161 -1.35 -11.11 -23.40
C ASP A 161 -2.43 -12.06 -23.98
N ASN A 162 -2.09 -13.31 -24.29
CA ASN A 162 -2.98 -14.21 -25.01
C ASN A 162 -3.59 -15.26 -24.08
N THR A 163 -4.52 -14.88 -23.20
CA THR A 163 -5.70 -15.73 -22.91
C THR A 163 -6.81 -14.94 -22.23
N ILE A 164 -7.72 -14.35 -23.03
CA ILE A 164 -9.08 -14.05 -22.60
C ILE A 164 -10.02 -14.54 -23.71
N ASN A 165 -10.31 -15.84 -23.71
CA ASN A 165 -11.58 -16.34 -24.24
C ASN A 165 -12.49 -16.52 -23.02
N VAL A 166 -13.25 -15.48 -22.70
CA VAL A 166 -14.40 -15.63 -21.79
C VAL A 166 -15.54 -16.13 -22.68
N GLU A 167 -15.81 -17.43 -22.62
CA GLU A 167 -17.11 -17.96 -23.03
C GLU A 167 -18.16 -17.39 -22.07
N ASN A 168 -19.08 -16.58 -22.60
CA ASN A 168 -20.27 -16.12 -21.88
C ASN A 168 -21.15 -17.35 -21.56
N PRO A 169 -21.53 -17.59 -20.30
CA PRO A 169 -22.65 -18.49 -20.01
C PRO A 169 -23.95 -17.75 -20.36
N GLU A 170 -24.73 -18.35 -21.26
CA GLU A 170 -26.04 -17.87 -21.68
C GLU A 170 -27.00 -17.71 -20.49
N HIS A 171 -27.80 -16.64 -20.58
CA HIS A 171 -28.92 -16.30 -19.71
C HIS A 171 -29.83 -17.51 -19.44
N THR A 172 -30.04 -17.84 -18.17
CA THR A 172 -31.21 -18.64 -17.77
C THR A 172 -32.32 -17.67 -17.34
N GLU A 173 -33.34 -17.51 -18.19
CA GLU A 173 -34.60 -16.86 -17.84
C GLU A 173 -35.32 -17.69 -16.78
N TYR A 174 -35.55 -17.12 -15.60
CA TYR A 174 -36.53 -17.62 -14.65
C TYR A 174 -37.92 -17.19 -15.14
N THR A 175 -38.69 -18.12 -15.69
CA THR A 175 -40.14 -17.97 -15.82
C THR A 175 -40.78 -18.43 -14.52
N GLY A 176 -41.40 -17.49 -13.81
CA GLY A 176 -42.30 -17.79 -12.70
C GLY A 176 -43.59 -18.41 -13.24
N ILE A 177 -44.12 -19.39 -12.52
CA ILE A 177 -45.49 -19.87 -12.70
C ILE A 177 -46.09 -19.97 -11.29
N ASP A 178 -47.26 -19.34 -11.16
CA ASP A 178 -48.18 -19.38 -10.02
C ASP A 178 -48.72 -20.79 -9.70
#